data_AF-A0A1V6E4H9-F1
#
_entry.id   AF-A0A1V6E4H9-F1
#
_cell.length_a   1.000
_cell.length_b   1.000
_cell.length_c   1.000
_cell.angle_alpha   90.00
_cell.angle_beta   90.00
_cell.angle_gamma   90.00
#
_symmetry.space_group_name_H-M   'P 1'
#
loop_
_entity.id
_entity.type
_entity.pdbx_description
1 polymer ?
#
loop_
_entity_poly.entity_id
_entity_poly.type
_entity_poly.pdbx_seq_one_letter_code
_entity_poly.pdbx_strand_id
1 'polypeptide(L)'
;MRTLLVALLALAALSARASQPETPQPATPAKGTPADLSPAQKAAMDQVLDALLRAQARRTTAEKAGAFFRSESPLPLSELKIVMEEPTPVPGTPHAYRTRGKASFLRAEADGASPVAHTRTFESISELDANGQTHVTAFTVE
;
A
#
# COMPACT_ATOMS: atom_id res chain seq x y z
N MET A 1 1.91 33.56 -14.62
CA MET A 1 2.16 33.14 -16.02
C MET A 1 3.63 32.79 -16.27
N ARG A 2 4.26 31.95 -15.42
CA ARG A 2 5.69 31.59 -15.51
C ARG A 2 5.97 30.09 -15.33
N THR A 3 4.94 29.32 -14.96
CA THR A 3 5.03 27.86 -14.74
C THR A 3 4.63 27.02 -15.95
N LEU A 4 4.04 27.64 -16.99
CA LEU A 4 3.69 26.95 -18.24
C LEU A 4 4.88 26.81 -19.22
N LEU A 5 5.92 27.63 -19.06
CA LEU A 5 7.11 27.60 -19.93
C LEU A 5 8.10 26.47 -19.60
N VAL A 6 8.04 25.90 -18.38
CA VAL A 6 8.89 24.77 -17.99
C VAL A 6 8.34 23.44 -18.52
N ALA A 7 7.00 23.31 -18.61
CA ALA A 7 6.35 22.11 -19.12
C ALA A 7 6.54 21.91 -20.64
N LEU A 8 6.73 22.99 -21.40
CA LEU A 8 6.97 22.91 -22.85
C LEU A 8 8.44 22.63 -23.20
N LEU A 9 9.39 22.94 -22.33
CA LEU A 9 10.81 22.63 -22.58
C LEU A 9 11.13 21.14 -22.40
N ALA A 10 10.37 20.42 -21.57
CA ALA A 10 10.55 18.98 -21.36
C ALA A 10 9.98 18.11 -22.50
N LEU A 11 9.01 18.62 -23.27
CA LEU A 11 8.38 17.86 -24.35
C LEU A 11 9.09 18.01 -25.70
N ALA A 12 9.89 19.05 -25.88
CA ALA A 12 10.68 19.26 -27.11
C ALA A 12 11.95 18.39 -27.18
N ALA A 13 12.48 17.94 -26.03
CA ALA A 13 13.67 17.09 -25.97
C ALA A 13 13.41 15.64 -26.39
N LEU A 14 12.15 15.18 -26.37
CA LEU A 14 11.80 13.80 -26.70
C LEU A 14 11.51 13.59 -28.20
N SER A 15 11.27 14.66 -28.96
CA SER A 15 10.82 14.59 -30.36
C SER A 15 11.94 14.83 -31.39
N ALA A 16 13.17 15.12 -30.96
CA ALA A 16 14.28 15.50 -31.84
C ALA A 16 15.24 14.35 -32.23
N ARG A 17 14.81 13.08 -32.13
CA ARG A 17 15.62 11.93 -32.61
C ARG A 17 14.92 11.14 -33.71
N ALA A 18 14.23 11.87 -34.59
CA ALA A 18 13.75 11.38 -35.87
C ALA A 18 14.42 12.19 -36.98
N SER A 19 15.65 11.83 -37.38
CA SER A 19 16.25 12.04 -38.72
C SER A 19 17.74 11.62 -38.79
N GLN A 20 17.98 10.33 -39.08
CA GLN A 20 19.08 9.69 -39.87
C GLN A 20 20.58 9.88 -39.48
N PRO A 21 21.55 9.09 -40.04
CA PRO A 21 21.52 7.81 -40.79
C PRO A 21 22.45 6.70 -40.17
N GLU A 22 22.56 5.57 -40.85
CA GLU A 22 23.10 4.23 -40.49
C GLU A 22 24.46 4.11 -39.77
N THR A 23 24.53 3.16 -38.81
CA THR A 23 25.62 2.24 -38.37
C THR A 23 25.79 2.15 -36.83
N PRO A 24 26.21 1.01 -36.24
CA PRO A 24 25.94 -0.41 -36.54
C PRO A 24 24.87 -0.99 -35.57
N GLN A 25 24.18 -2.03 -36.02
CA GLN A 25 23.13 -2.73 -35.28
C GLN A 25 23.66 -3.27 -33.93
N PRO A 26 23.17 -2.81 -32.76
CA PRO A 26 23.50 -3.48 -31.52
C PRO A 26 22.77 -4.82 -31.53
N ALA A 27 23.55 -5.89 -31.34
CA ALA A 27 23.06 -7.24 -31.16
C ALA A 27 21.85 -7.26 -30.23
N THR A 28 20.80 -7.98 -30.63
CA THR A 28 19.69 -8.35 -29.76
C THR A 28 20.25 -8.80 -28.42
N PRO A 29 20.00 -8.10 -27.30
CA PRO A 29 20.47 -8.59 -26.02
C PRO A 29 19.76 -9.92 -25.77
N ALA A 30 20.55 -10.99 -25.74
CA ALA A 30 20.11 -12.28 -25.25
C ALA A 30 19.43 -12.04 -23.90
N LYS A 31 18.25 -12.65 -23.74
CA LYS A 31 17.43 -12.66 -22.52
C LYS A 31 18.37 -12.74 -21.31
N GLY A 32 18.62 -11.59 -20.68
CA GLY A 32 19.72 -11.44 -19.73
C GLY A 32 19.52 -12.39 -18.57
N THR A 33 20.53 -13.21 -18.28
CA THR A 33 20.70 -13.85 -16.98
C THR A 33 20.52 -12.78 -15.90
N PRO A 34 19.70 -13.00 -14.86
CA PRO A 34 19.54 -12.01 -13.80
C PRO A 34 20.92 -11.68 -13.26
N ALA A 35 21.27 -10.39 -13.28
CA ALA A 35 22.55 -9.94 -12.75
C ALA A 35 22.59 -10.30 -11.26
N ASP A 36 23.65 -11.02 -10.84
CA ASP A 36 23.88 -11.29 -9.43
C ASP A 36 24.05 -9.95 -8.71
N LEU A 37 23.04 -9.60 -7.91
CA LEU A 37 23.06 -8.38 -7.11
C LEU A 37 24.23 -8.47 -6.13
N SER A 38 25.05 -7.42 -6.09
CA SER A 38 26.06 -7.31 -5.03
C SER A 38 25.37 -7.36 -3.65
N PRO A 39 26.05 -7.83 -2.59
CA PRO A 39 25.45 -7.88 -1.25
C PRO A 39 24.84 -6.56 -0.77
N ALA A 40 25.45 -5.43 -1.15
CA ALA A 40 24.94 -4.09 -0.85
C ALA A 40 23.63 -3.76 -1.61
N GLN A 41 23.53 -4.14 -2.89
CA GLN A 41 22.31 -3.95 -3.67
C GLN A 41 21.17 -4.83 -3.16
N LYS A 42 21.48 -6.07 -2.74
CA LYS A 42 20.48 -6.96 -2.14
C LYS A 42 19.93 -6.37 -0.83
N ALA A 43 20.81 -5.92 0.07
CA ALA A 43 20.39 -5.30 1.33
C ALA A 43 19.54 -4.03 1.11
N ALA A 44 19.90 -3.20 0.11
CA ALA A 44 19.10 -2.02 -0.24
C ALA A 44 17.72 -2.40 -0.81
N MET A 45 17.65 -3.43 -1.64
CA MET A 45 16.39 -3.93 -2.18
C MET A 45 15.49 -4.51 -1.08
N ASP A 46 16.05 -5.27 -0.15
CA ASP A 46 15.32 -5.81 1.00
C ASP A 46 14.74 -4.69 1.88
N GLN A 47 15.51 -3.62 2.14
CA GLN A 47 15.01 -2.45 2.86
C GLN A 47 13.87 -1.73 2.15
N VAL A 48 13.96 -1.59 0.82
CA VAL A 48 12.90 -0.97 0.01
C VAL A 48 11.66 -1.84 0.02
N LEU A 49 11.81 -3.14 -0.17
CA LEU A 49 10.70 -4.09 -0.14
C LEU A 49 10.00 -4.08 1.22
N ASP A 50 10.76 -4.11 2.31
CA ASP A 50 10.20 -4.05 3.68
C ASP A 50 9.48 -2.73 3.95
N ALA A 51 9.99 -1.60 3.44
CA ALA A 51 9.31 -0.32 3.55
C ALA A 51 7.99 -0.30 2.76
N LEU A 52 7.98 -0.87 1.56
CA LEU A 52 6.78 -0.99 0.73
C LEU A 52 5.74 -1.90 1.38
N LEU A 53 6.14 -3.05 1.91
CA LEU A 53 5.25 -3.99 2.57
C LEU A 53 4.63 -3.38 3.83
N ARG A 54 5.41 -2.65 4.66
CA ARG A 54 4.87 -1.91 5.80
C ARG A 54 3.89 -0.82 5.38
N ALA A 55 4.19 -0.07 4.33
CA ALA A 55 3.30 0.99 3.83
C ALA A 55 1.99 0.41 3.26
N GLN A 56 2.07 -0.68 2.50
CA GLN A 56 0.93 -1.36 1.92
C GLN A 56 0.06 -2.04 2.99
N ALA A 57 0.67 -2.63 4.02
CA ALA A 57 -0.04 -3.19 5.16
C ALA A 57 -0.93 -2.10 5.80
N ARG A 58 -0.39 -0.93 6.14
CA ARG A 58 -1.19 0.18 6.72
C ARG A 58 -2.38 0.56 5.85
N ARG A 59 -2.16 0.69 4.53
CA ARG A 59 -3.21 1.10 3.60
C ARG A 59 -4.33 0.07 3.48
N THR A 60 -3.97 -1.19 3.21
CA THR A 60 -4.95 -2.28 3.04
C THR A 60 -5.71 -2.57 4.33
N THR A 61 -5.06 -2.44 5.48
CA THR A 61 -5.70 -2.56 6.78
C THR A 61 -6.75 -1.47 7.01
N ALA A 62 -6.45 -0.20 6.70
CA ALA A 62 -7.42 0.88 6.85
C ALA A 62 -8.66 0.67 5.94
N GLU A 63 -8.45 0.21 4.71
CA GLU A 63 -9.53 -0.12 3.77
C GLU A 63 -10.40 -1.28 4.29
N LYS A 64 -9.77 -2.37 4.79
CA LYS A 64 -10.51 -3.52 5.35
C LYS A 64 -11.24 -3.19 6.65
N ALA A 65 -10.62 -2.42 7.54
CA ALA A 65 -11.26 -1.93 8.75
C ALA A 65 -12.53 -1.13 8.39
N GLY A 66 -12.42 -0.20 7.44
CA GLY A 66 -13.57 0.56 6.95
C GLY A 66 -14.71 -0.31 6.42
N ALA A 67 -14.39 -1.36 5.65
CA ALA A 67 -15.38 -2.30 5.14
C ALA A 67 -16.02 -3.14 6.25
N PHE A 68 -15.22 -3.69 7.16
CA PHE A 68 -15.67 -4.52 8.28
C PHE A 68 -16.71 -3.80 9.17
N PHE A 69 -16.43 -2.56 9.56
CA PHE A 69 -17.36 -1.79 10.41
C PHE A 69 -18.67 -1.45 9.70
N ARG A 70 -18.62 -1.19 8.39
CA ARG A 70 -19.83 -0.94 7.59
C ARG A 70 -20.67 -2.21 7.41
N SER A 71 -20.05 -3.38 7.32
CA SER A 71 -20.78 -4.65 7.19
C SER A 71 -21.41 -5.12 8.50
N GLU A 72 -20.78 -4.85 9.65
CA GLU A 72 -21.29 -5.31 10.96
C GLU A 72 -22.30 -4.36 11.62
N SER A 73 -22.37 -3.09 11.21
CA SER A 73 -23.37 -2.14 11.70
C SER A 73 -24.44 -1.91 10.63
N PRO A 74 -25.62 -2.55 10.73
CA PRO A 74 -26.71 -2.35 9.77
C PRO A 74 -27.31 -0.93 9.83
N LEU A 75 -27.04 -0.19 10.91
CA LEU A 75 -27.41 1.22 11.03
C LEU A 75 -26.32 2.12 10.45
N PRO A 76 -26.71 3.24 9.80
CA PRO A 76 -25.75 4.17 9.20
C PRO A 76 -24.83 4.76 10.28
N LEU A 77 -23.52 4.64 10.03
CA LEU A 77 -22.48 5.26 10.83
C LEU A 77 -22.41 6.75 10.48
N SER A 78 -22.56 7.65 11.46
CA SER A 78 -22.49 9.09 11.21
C SER A 78 -21.05 9.60 11.18
N GLU A 79 -20.16 9.01 12.00
CA GLU A 79 -18.73 9.31 12.02
C GLU A 79 -17.94 8.01 12.21
N LEU A 80 -16.82 7.85 11.49
CA LEU A 80 -15.89 6.72 11.66
C LEU A 80 -14.46 7.25 11.67
N LYS A 81 -13.77 7.07 12.81
CA LYS A 81 -12.35 7.39 12.98
C LYS A 81 -11.57 6.10 13.20
N ILE A 82 -10.62 5.82 12.30
CA ILE A 82 -9.73 4.66 12.39
C ILE A 82 -8.33 5.16 12.71
N VAL A 83 -7.74 4.63 13.78
CA VAL A 83 -6.35 4.86 14.17
C VAL A 83 -5.59 3.54 14.06
N MET A 84 -4.56 3.53 13.23
CA MET A 84 -3.70 2.37 13.00
C MET A 84 -2.43 2.46 13.84
N GLU A 85 -2.05 1.37 14.49
CA GLU A 85 -0.72 1.21 15.06
C GLU A 85 0.33 0.98 13.96
N GLU A 86 1.59 1.09 14.34
CA GLU A 86 2.70 0.77 13.45
C GLU A 86 2.73 -0.73 13.12
N PRO A 87 2.84 -1.13 11.84
CA PRO A 87 3.00 -2.52 11.45
C PRO A 87 4.26 -3.10 12.07
N THR A 88 4.11 -4.28 12.65
CA THR A 88 5.19 -5.06 13.24
C THR A 88 5.46 -6.31 12.41
N PRO A 89 6.72 -6.68 12.16
CA PRO A 89 7.03 -7.89 11.41
C PRO A 89 6.60 -9.13 12.21
N VAL A 90 6.09 -10.14 11.52
CA VAL A 90 5.68 -11.41 12.14
C VAL A 90 6.91 -12.34 12.22
N PRO A 91 7.25 -12.87 13.41
CA PRO A 91 8.39 -13.78 13.58
C PRO A 91 8.28 -15.02 12.68
N GLY A 92 9.38 -15.37 12.01
CA GLY A 92 9.45 -16.55 11.13
C GLY A 92 8.92 -16.34 9.70
N THR A 93 8.35 -15.17 9.39
CA THR A 93 7.79 -14.84 8.07
C THR A 93 8.31 -13.47 7.60
N PRO A 94 9.37 -13.44 6.77
CA PRO A 94 10.08 -12.21 6.40
C PRO A 94 9.22 -11.11 5.76
N HIS A 95 8.09 -11.47 5.15
CA HIS A 95 7.23 -10.57 4.40
C HIS A 95 5.82 -10.41 5.00
N ALA A 96 5.60 -10.94 6.20
CA ALA A 96 4.32 -10.80 6.87
C ALA A 96 4.39 -9.73 7.95
N TYR A 97 3.38 -8.85 7.95
CA TYR A 97 3.28 -7.76 8.91
C TYR A 97 1.95 -7.81 9.62
N ARG A 98 2.00 -7.73 10.95
CA ARG A 98 0.83 -7.55 11.79
C ARG A 98 0.60 -6.07 12.03
N THR A 99 -0.61 -5.61 11.77
CA THR A 99 -1.05 -4.25 12.07
C THR A 99 -2.27 -4.33 12.98
N ARG A 100 -2.22 -3.64 14.12
CA ARG A 100 -3.36 -3.47 15.03
C ARG A 100 -3.99 -2.10 14.80
N GLY A 101 -5.30 -1.99 14.99
CA GLY A 101 -6.00 -0.72 14.88
C GLY A 101 -7.14 -0.60 15.87
N LYS A 102 -7.56 0.64 16.09
CA LYS A 102 -8.72 1.01 16.90
C LYS A 102 -9.62 1.88 16.04
N ALA A 103 -10.88 1.47 15.90
CA ALA A 103 -11.89 2.26 15.23
C ALA A 103 -12.94 2.74 16.24
N SER A 104 -13.23 4.04 16.20
CA SER A 104 -14.30 4.66 16.97
C SER A 104 -15.35 5.22 16.02
N PHE A 105 -16.62 5.00 16.31
CA PHE A 105 -17.71 5.49 15.49
C PHE A 105 -18.90 5.95 16.32
N LEU A 106 -19.65 6.90 15.76
CA LEU A 106 -20.93 7.34 16.29
C LEU A 106 -22.05 6.55 15.60
N ARG A 107 -22.89 5.92 16.41
CA ARG A 107 -24.06 5.18 15.95
C ARG A 107 -25.31 5.90 16.39
N ALA A 108 -26.23 6.17 15.46
CA ALA A 108 -27.56 6.65 15.79
C ALA A 108 -28.36 5.49 16.42
N GLU A 109 -28.95 5.74 17.59
CA GLU A 109 -29.87 4.80 18.22
C GLU A 109 -31.25 4.88 17.55
N ALA A 110 -31.97 3.76 17.53
CA ALA A 110 -33.22 3.61 16.77
C ALA A 110 -34.36 4.55 17.24
N ASP A 111 -34.27 5.09 18.46
CA ASP A 111 -35.33 5.87 19.10
C ASP A 111 -35.11 7.40 19.03
N GLY A 112 -34.30 7.88 18.08
CA GLY A 112 -34.03 9.32 17.91
C GLY A 112 -33.19 9.94 19.03
N ALA A 113 -32.56 9.11 19.86
CA ALA A 113 -31.63 9.54 20.88
C ALA A 113 -30.28 10.00 20.27
N SER A 114 -29.53 10.79 21.04
CA SER A 114 -28.17 11.21 20.69
C SER A 114 -27.29 10.01 20.31
N PRO A 115 -26.41 10.16 19.31
CA PRO A 115 -25.56 9.06 18.87
C PRO A 115 -24.63 8.59 19.99
N VAL A 116 -24.45 7.26 20.09
CA VAL A 116 -23.56 6.62 21.06
C VAL A 116 -22.21 6.33 20.42
N ALA A 117 -21.13 6.63 21.13
CA ALA A 117 -19.78 6.33 20.69
C ALA A 117 -19.43 4.87 20.98
N HIS A 118 -19.17 4.09 19.92
CA HIS A 118 -18.66 2.73 20.02
C HIS A 118 -17.19 2.70 19.62
N THR A 119 -16.41 1.83 20.24
CA THR A 119 -15.01 1.66 19.91
C THR A 119 -14.63 0.20 19.91
N ARG A 120 -13.92 -0.25 18.87
CA ARG A 120 -13.46 -1.64 18.74
C ARG A 120 -12.01 -1.71 18.27
N THR A 121 -11.33 -2.76 18.70
CA THR A 121 -9.99 -3.11 18.25
C THR A 121 -10.04 -4.23 17.22
N PHE A 122 -9.16 -4.15 16.23
CA PHE A 122 -9.01 -5.18 15.22
C PHE A 122 -7.53 -5.40 14.94
N GLU A 123 -7.20 -6.60 14.48
CA GLU A 123 -5.88 -6.95 13.99
C GLU A 123 -5.98 -7.43 12.56
N SER A 124 -4.94 -7.15 11.78
CA SER A 124 -4.79 -7.69 10.46
C SER A 124 -3.37 -8.16 10.23
N ILE A 125 -3.23 -9.26 9.49
CA ILE A 125 -1.95 -9.75 9.01
C ILE A 125 -1.98 -9.64 7.49
N SER A 126 -1.01 -8.91 6.95
CA SER A 126 -0.75 -8.85 5.50
C SER A 126 0.37 -9.82 5.19
N GLU A 127 0.13 -10.76 4.28
CA GLU A 127 1.09 -11.75 3.81
C GLU A 127 1.29 -11.55 2.30
N LEU A 128 2.54 -11.58 1.85
CA LEU A 128 2.85 -11.63 0.43
C LEU A 128 2.90 -13.11 0.00
N ASP A 129 2.06 -13.51 -0.94
CA ASP A 129 2.15 -14.86 -1.51
C ASP A 129 3.36 -15.01 -2.44
N ALA A 130 3.62 -16.25 -2.87
CA ALA A 130 4.72 -16.58 -3.78
C ALA A 130 4.63 -15.87 -5.15
N ASN A 131 3.46 -15.31 -5.50
CA ASN A 131 3.23 -14.57 -6.74
C ASN A 131 3.35 -13.05 -6.54
N GLY A 132 3.72 -12.59 -5.34
CA GLY A 132 3.81 -11.17 -5.02
C GLY A 132 2.45 -10.51 -4.77
N GLN A 133 1.36 -11.26 -4.61
CA GLN A 133 0.07 -10.71 -4.24
C GLN A 133 -0.08 -10.65 -2.71
N THR A 134 -0.62 -9.54 -2.22
CA THR A 134 -0.84 -9.34 -0.79
C THR A 134 -2.19 -9.91 -0.38
N HIS A 135 -2.18 -10.96 0.41
CA HIS A 135 -3.35 -11.48 1.12
C HIS A 135 -3.44 -10.80 2.48
N VAL A 136 -4.62 -10.34 2.84
CA VAL A 136 -4.83 -9.69 4.15
C VAL A 136 -5.92 -10.41 4.89
N THR A 137 -5.61 -10.91 6.08
CA THR A 137 -6.60 -11.53 6.96
C THR A 137 -6.85 -10.55 8.11
N ALA A 138 -8.10 -10.15 8.31
CA ALA A 138 -8.50 -9.27 9.41
C ALA A 138 -9.39 -10.05 10.39
N PHE A 139 -9.17 -9.86 11.68
CA PHE A 139 -9.93 -10.50 12.74
C PHE A 139 -10.19 -9.53 13.91
N THR A 140 -11.29 -9.75 14.61
CA THR A 140 -11.65 -8.99 15.82
C THR A 140 -10.78 -9.48 16.97
N VAL A 141 -10.27 -8.53 17.76
CA VAL A 141 -9.60 -8.82 19.03
C VAL A 141 -10.57 -8.33 20.10
N GLU A 142 -11.35 -9.26 20.64
CA GLU A 142 -12.31 -9.01 21.73
C GLU A 142 -11.61 -8.45 22.98
#